data_AF-A0A2D3WHQ7-F1
#
_entry.id   AF-A0A2D3WHQ7-F1
#
_cell.length_a   1.000
_cell.length_b   1.000
_cell.length_c   1.000
_cell.angle_alpha   90.00
_cell.angle_beta   90.00
_cell.angle_gamma   90.00
#
_symmetry.space_group_name_H-M   'P 1'
#
loop_
_entity.id
_entity.type
_entity.pdbx_description
1 polymer ?
#
loop_
_entity_poly.entity_id
_entity_poly.type
_entity_poly.pdbx_seq_one_letter_code
_entity_poly.pdbx_strand_id
1 'polypeptide(L)'
;EAPAIVFIDEIDAIGKSRAASGMMGGNDEREQTLNQLLAEMDGFSSDKSPVIVLAATNRPEVLDAALLRPGRFDRQVLVDKPDFQGRKDILKVHVVDIKLGKDINLEEIARLTAGLAGADLANIINEAALLAGRKTKTYVEQQDLVEAVERAIAGLEKKSRRINPEEKRIVAYHESGHALLAETTEGAKRVSKVSIIPRGLAALGYTLNTPEENKFLMQKHELMAEVDVLLAGRAAEEVFLGEISTGAGNDLERATDIIKAMVSIYGMSDVAGLMVLEKQRNTFLNGGTVKDYSDKMAEKLDEHIKKTLQERYEVVKVRLEEYRECIERIVMKLNEFETIDGDQLREVIASFEEENGMPSKLKHTKSVHEKPLNEQPTSHA
;
A
#
# COMPACT_ATOMS: atom_id res chain seq x y z
N GLU A 1 8.33 -32.17 28.86
CA GLU A 1 9.54 -32.21 29.71
C GLU A 1 10.23 -30.86 29.62
N ALA A 2 10.79 -30.35 30.71
CA ALA A 2 11.55 -29.11 30.69
C ALA A 2 13.04 -29.40 30.46
N PRO A 3 13.81 -28.48 29.83
CA PRO A 3 13.39 -27.18 29.28
C PRO A 3 12.59 -27.33 27.98
N ALA A 4 11.59 -26.48 27.79
CA ALA A 4 10.76 -26.48 26.57
C ALA A 4 10.27 -25.08 26.19
N ILE A 5 9.99 -24.90 24.90
CA ILE A 5 9.26 -23.75 24.37
C ILE A 5 7.89 -24.24 23.92
N VAL A 6 6.84 -23.60 24.41
CA VAL A 6 5.47 -23.81 23.95
C VAL A 6 5.11 -22.63 23.06
N PHE A 7 4.78 -22.88 21.80
CA PHE A 7 4.35 -21.84 20.86
C PHE A 7 2.85 -21.98 20.57
N ILE A 8 2.11 -20.89 20.73
CA ILE A 8 0.68 -20.80 20.45
C ILE A 8 0.48 -19.79 19.31
N ASP A 9 0.19 -20.30 18.13
CA ASP A 9 -0.19 -19.44 17.01
C ASP A 9 -1.65 -19.00 17.13
N GLU A 10 -1.98 -17.85 16.54
CA GLU A 10 -3.32 -17.25 16.53
C GLU A 10 -4.01 -17.27 17.91
N ILE A 11 -3.33 -16.79 18.96
CA ILE A 11 -3.86 -16.85 20.33
C ILE A 11 -5.22 -16.13 20.48
N ASP A 12 -5.59 -15.20 19.60
CA ASP A 12 -6.92 -14.57 19.57
C ASP A 12 -8.07 -15.54 19.21
N ALA A 13 -7.76 -16.74 18.70
CA ALA A 13 -8.73 -17.82 18.55
C ALA A 13 -9.26 -18.32 19.90
N ILE A 14 -8.48 -18.23 20.99
CA ILE A 14 -8.87 -18.67 22.34
C ILE A 14 -8.88 -17.53 23.37
N GLY A 15 -8.14 -16.45 23.11
CA GLY A 15 -7.88 -15.36 24.04
C GLY A 15 -8.73 -14.12 23.85
N LYS A 16 -9.83 -14.15 23.09
CA LYS A 16 -10.67 -12.96 22.86
C LYS A 16 -11.46 -12.54 24.11
N SER A 17 -11.58 -11.23 24.31
CA SER A 17 -12.33 -10.67 25.44
C SER A 17 -13.84 -10.93 25.33
N ARG A 18 -14.49 -11.06 26.50
CA ARG A 18 -15.95 -11.30 26.65
C ARG A 18 -16.82 -10.29 25.90
N ALA A 19 -16.35 -9.04 25.77
CA ALA A 19 -17.09 -7.94 25.15
C ALA A 19 -17.06 -7.96 23.61
N ALA A 20 -16.14 -8.72 22.99
CA ALA A 20 -15.99 -8.78 21.54
C ALA A 20 -16.94 -9.78 20.87
N SER A 21 -17.55 -10.70 21.63
CA SER A 21 -18.46 -11.73 21.12
C SER A 21 -19.87 -11.40 21.59
N GLY A 22 -20.76 -11.05 20.66
CA GLY A 22 -22.13 -10.60 20.96
C GLY A 22 -22.91 -11.54 21.87
N MET A 23 -24.01 -11.02 22.42
CA MET A 23 -24.87 -11.57 23.48
C MET A 23 -25.54 -12.95 23.23
N MET A 24 -25.12 -13.73 22.22
CA MET A 24 -25.75 -14.99 21.81
C MET A 24 -24.76 -16.18 21.84
N GLY A 25 -24.71 -16.89 22.98
CA GLY A 25 -24.71 -18.36 23.04
C GLY A 25 -23.54 -19.20 22.53
N GLY A 26 -22.30 -18.70 22.45
CA GLY A 26 -21.13 -19.48 21.99
C GLY A 26 -19.83 -19.31 22.79
N ASN A 27 -19.87 -18.74 24.00
CA ASN A 27 -18.68 -18.33 24.74
C ASN A 27 -18.14 -19.37 25.75
N ASP A 28 -18.93 -20.36 26.18
CA ASP A 28 -18.58 -21.17 27.37
C ASP A 28 -17.34 -22.06 27.17
N GLU A 29 -17.21 -22.74 26.02
CA GLU A 29 -16.05 -23.60 25.73
C GLU A 29 -14.75 -22.78 25.58
N ARG A 30 -14.87 -21.61 24.96
CA ARG A 30 -13.74 -20.70 24.77
C ARG A 30 -13.29 -20.11 26.10
N GLU A 31 -14.23 -19.69 26.94
CA GLU A 31 -13.94 -19.18 28.28
C GLU A 31 -13.32 -20.24 29.17
N GLN A 32 -13.80 -21.48 29.12
CA GLN A 32 -13.20 -22.59 29.85
C GLN A 32 -11.76 -22.83 29.41
N THR A 33 -11.52 -22.85 28.10
CA THR A 33 -10.18 -23.05 27.52
C THR A 33 -9.22 -21.91 27.90
N LEU A 34 -9.69 -20.66 27.87
CA LEU A 34 -8.92 -19.50 28.29
C LEU A 34 -8.57 -19.56 29.77
N ASN A 35 -9.55 -19.85 30.64
CA ASN A 35 -9.31 -19.94 32.08
C ASN A 35 -8.34 -21.07 32.42
N GLN A 36 -8.41 -22.21 31.72
CA GLN A 36 -7.44 -23.29 31.89
C GLN A 36 -6.03 -22.82 31.50
N LEU A 37 -5.88 -22.14 30.35
CA LEU A 37 -4.59 -21.59 29.93
C LEU A 37 -4.03 -20.64 31.00
N LEU A 38 -4.85 -19.74 31.54
CA LEU A 38 -4.43 -18.80 32.59
C LEU A 38 -4.00 -19.53 33.88
N ALA A 39 -4.71 -20.58 34.28
CA ALA A 39 -4.38 -21.37 35.46
C ALA A 39 -3.05 -22.13 35.29
N GLU A 40 -2.81 -22.70 34.10
CA GLU A 40 -1.54 -23.37 33.79
C GLU A 40 -0.38 -22.37 33.76
N MET A 41 -0.59 -21.17 33.20
CA MET A 41 0.43 -20.11 33.18
C MET A 41 0.84 -19.66 34.58
N ASP A 42 -0.13 -19.50 35.50
CA ASP A 42 0.14 -19.12 36.90
C ASP A 42 0.81 -20.27 37.70
N GLY A 43 0.76 -21.51 37.19
CA GLY A 43 1.30 -22.72 37.84
C GLY A 43 2.77 -23.01 37.60
N PHE A 44 3.43 -22.31 36.65
CA PHE A 44 4.84 -22.54 36.36
C PHE A 44 5.76 -21.85 37.38
N SER A 45 6.61 -22.63 38.05
CA SER A 45 7.71 -22.10 38.87
C SER A 45 8.99 -22.02 38.03
N SER A 46 9.56 -20.82 37.93
CA SER A 46 10.74 -20.49 37.12
C SER A 46 12.05 -21.14 37.60
N ASP A 47 12.05 -21.74 38.79
CA ASP A 47 13.28 -21.93 39.56
C ASP A 47 13.99 -23.26 39.29
N LYS A 48 13.30 -24.27 38.72
CA LYS A 48 13.86 -25.62 38.54
C LYS A 48 13.64 -26.23 37.16
N SER A 49 12.77 -25.67 36.32
CA SER A 49 12.39 -26.25 35.03
C SER A 49 11.80 -25.17 34.12
N PRO A 50 12.63 -24.44 33.35
CA PRO A 50 12.16 -23.29 32.59
C PRO A 50 11.32 -23.75 31.39
N VAL A 51 10.06 -23.34 31.39
CA VAL A 51 9.16 -23.45 30.24
C VAL A 51 8.90 -22.03 29.76
N ILE A 52 9.19 -21.74 28.49
CA ILE A 52 8.91 -20.44 27.89
C ILE A 52 7.67 -20.59 27.02
N VAL A 53 6.65 -19.79 27.30
CA VAL A 53 5.43 -19.74 26.47
C VAL A 53 5.54 -18.54 25.54
N LEU A 54 5.51 -18.81 24.24
CA LEU A 54 5.45 -17.82 23.17
C LEU A 54 4.09 -17.89 22.50
N ALA A 55 3.56 -16.74 22.10
CA ALA A 55 2.31 -16.66 21.35
C ALA A 55 2.40 -15.62 20.24
N ALA A 56 1.65 -15.84 19.16
CA ALA A 56 1.52 -14.91 18.05
C ALA A 56 0.06 -14.53 17.84
N THR A 57 -0.17 -13.26 17.47
CA THR A 57 -1.48 -12.78 17.01
C THR A 57 -1.29 -11.57 16.10
N ASN A 58 -2.17 -11.44 15.12
CA ASN A 58 -2.30 -10.23 14.30
C ASN A 58 -3.28 -9.22 14.91
N ARG A 59 -3.92 -9.57 16.04
CA ARG A 59 -4.99 -8.80 16.67
C ARG A 59 -4.78 -8.67 18.19
N PRO A 60 -3.67 -8.05 18.64
CA PRO A 60 -3.41 -7.90 20.08
C PRO A 60 -4.53 -7.14 20.81
N GLU A 61 -5.26 -6.28 20.10
CA GLU A 61 -6.34 -5.45 20.65
C GLU A 61 -7.60 -6.22 21.05
N VAL A 62 -7.84 -7.42 20.51
CA VAL A 62 -9.02 -8.22 20.88
C VAL A 62 -8.75 -9.17 22.03
N LEU A 63 -7.49 -9.29 22.47
CA LEU A 63 -7.10 -10.18 23.53
C LEU A 63 -7.66 -9.74 24.90
N ASP A 64 -7.98 -10.72 25.74
CA ASP A 64 -8.36 -10.48 27.12
C ASP A 64 -7.16 -9.91 27.89
N ALA A 65 -7.38 -8.78 28.58
CA ALA A 65 -6.36 -8.11 29.38
C ALA A 65 -5.77 -9.00 30.48
N ALA A 66 -6.46 -10.08 30.87
CA ALA A 66 -5.95 -11.08 31.80
C ALA A 66 -4.71 -11.81 31.26
N LEU A 67 -4.60 -12.04 29.94
CA LEU A 67 -3.43 -12.67 29.32
C LEU A 67 -2.18 -11.81 29.43
N LEU A 68 -2.34 -10.48 29.45
CA LEU A 68 -1.26 -9.50 29.41
C LEU A 68 -0.77 -9.08 30.81
N ARG A 69 -1.25 -9.74 31.87
CA ARG A 69 -0.85 -9.43 33.25
C ARG A 69 0.55 -9.98 33.57
N PRO A 70 1.30 -9.36 34.49
CA PRO A 70 2.57 -9.88 34.97
C PRO A 70 2.49 -11.35 35.39
N GLY A 71 3.48 -12.15 34.99
CA GLY A 71 3.50 -13.60 35.22
C GLY A 71 2.86 -14.45 34.11
N ARG A 72 2.26 -13.81 33.09
CA ARG A 72 1.67 -14.47 31.91
C ARG A 72 2.39 -14.02 30.63
N PHE A 73 1.69 -13.39 29.68
CA PHE A 73 2.32 -12.74 28.53
C PHE A 73 2.68 -11.30 28.89
N ASP A 74 3.66 -11.16 29.78
CA ASP A 74 4.12 -9.87 30.30
C ASP A 74 5.11 -9.14 29.38
N ARG A 75 5.68 -9.86 28.39
CA ARG A 75 6.52 -9.31 27.33
C ARG A 75 5.82 -9.34 26.00
N GLN A 76 5.76 -8.19 25.35
CA GLN A 76 5.27 -8.03 23.99
C GLN A 76 6.43 -7.62 23.09
N VAL A 77 6.63 -8.38 22.03
CA VAL A 77 7.62 -8.06 20.99
C VAL A 77 6.84 -7.77 19.72
N LEU A 78 6.83 -6.49 19.31
CA LEU A 78 6.21 -6.09 18.06
C LEU A 78 7.13 -6.50 16.91
N VAL A 79 6.58 -7.24 15.94
CA VAL A 79 7.30 -7.59 14.71
C VAL A 79 6.68 -6.77 13.58
N ASP A 80 7.31 -5.65 13.26
CA ASP A 80 6.87 -4.78 12.18
C ASP A 80 7.21 -5.38 10.81
N LYS A 81 6.58 -4.83 9.78
CA LYS A 81 6.95 -5.11 8.39
C LYS A 81 8.41 -4.72 8.14
N PRO A 82 9.16 -5.49 7.34
CA PRO A 82 10.56 -5.24 7.10
C PRO A 82 10.80 -3.89 6.40
N ASP A 83 11.81 -3.17 6.87
CA ASP A 83 12.37 -2.01 6.17
C ASP A 83 13.13 -2.43 4.89
N PHE A 84 13.70 -1.48 4.15
CA PHE A 84 14.41 -1.79 2.91
C PHE A 84 15.51 -2.84 3.08
N GLN A 85 16.33 -2.67 4.11
CA GLN A 85 17.46 -3.56 4.37
C GLN A 85 16.96 -4.94 4.80
N GLY A 86 15.95 -5.00 5.66
CA GLY A 86 15.25 -6.21 6.05
C GLY A 86 14.65 -6.94 4.86
N ARG A 87 14.01 -6.23 3.91
CA ARG A 87 13.49 -6.85 2.66
C ARG A 87 14.62 -7.42 1.81
N LYS A 88 15.73 -6.70 1.64
CA LYS A 88 16.92 -7.21 0.93
C LYS A 88 17.44 -8.49 1.57
N ASP A 89 17.53 -8.53 2.89
CA ASP A 89 18.07 -9.69 3.60
C ASP A 89 17.10 -10.88 3.60
N ILE A 90 15.79 -10.62 3.72
CA ILE A 90 14.75 -11.65 3.52
C ILE A 90 14.80 -12.22 2.10
N LEU A 91 14.90 -11.36 1.08
CA LEU A 91 15.02 -11.81 -0.31
C LEU A 91 16.28 -12.68 -0.48
N LYS A 92 17.43 -12.28 0.08
CA LYS A 92 18.67 -13.08 0.03
C LYS A 92 18.49 -14.46 0.66
N VAL A 93 17.76 -14.56 1.78
CA VAL A 93 17.48 -15.85 2.43
C VAL A 93 16.64 -16.75 1.52
N HIS A 94 15.62 -16.20 0.87
CA HIS A 94 14.71 -17.01 0.04
C HIS A 94 15.25 -17.38 -1.34
N VAL A 95 16.26 -16.68 -1.86
CA VAL A 95 16.85 -17.04 -3.17
C VAL A 95 17.92 -18.12 -3.10
N VAL A 96 18.39 -18.53 -1.91
CA VAL A 96 19.49 -19.50 -1.75
C VAL A 96 19.23 -20.81 -2.51
N ASP A 97 17.99 -21.30 -2.47
CA ASP A 97 17.62 -22.58 -3.08
C ASP A 97 17.24 -22.46 -4.57
N ILE A 98 17.36 -21.28 -5.17
CA ILE A 98 16.92 -20.99 -6.54
C ILE A 98 18.11 -20.67 -7.44
N LYS A 99 18.09 -21.24 -8.66
CA LYS A 99 19.07 -20.92 -9.69
C LYS A 99 18.77 -19.55 -10.29
N LEU A 100 19.54 -18.56 -9.89
CA LEU A 100 19.45 -17.19 -10.40
C LEU A 100 20.33 -16.99 -11.66
N GLY A 101 19.88 -16.12 -12.57
CA GLY A 101 20.67 -15.59 -13.67
C GLY A 101 21.79 -14.67 -13.18
N LYS A 102 22.70 -14.27 -14.08
CA LYS A 102 23.85 -13.41 -13.75
C LYS A 102 23.47 -11.96 -13.46
N ASP A 103 22.38 -11.49 -14.07
CA ASP A 103 21.97 -10.09 -14.06
C ASP A 103 20.77 -9.86 -13.12
N ILE A 104 20.81 -10.40 -11.90
CA ILE A 104 19.77 -10.21 -10.89
C ILE A 104 20.08 -9.01 -10.01
N ASN A 105 19.10 -8.11 -9.89
CA ASN A 105 19.14 -6.97 -8.98
C ASN A 105 18.06 -7.13 -7.90
N LEU A 106 18.44 -7.71 -6.76
CA LEU A 106 17.53 -7.87 -5.61
C LEU A 106 17.21 -6.54 -4.92
N GLU A 107 18.05 -5.51 -5.09
CA GLU A 107 17.77 -4.20 -4.51
C GLU A 107 16.61 -3.51 -5.22
N GLU A 108 16.51 -3.68 -6.53
CA GLU A 108 15.35 -3.23 -7.31
C GLU A 108 14.07 -3.92 -6.82
N ILE A 109 14.11 -5.24 -6.62
CA ILE A 109 12.96 -6.01 -6.10
C ILE A 109 12.60 -5.57 -4.68
N ALA A 110 13.57 -5.31 -3.81
CA ALA A 110 13.31 -4.79 -2.48
C ALA A 110 12.64 -3.41 -2.50
N ARG A 111 12.98 -2.53 -3.46
CA ARG A 111 12.33 -1.22 -3.63
C ARG A 111 10.88 -1.38 -4.12
N LEU A 112 10.64 -2.27 -5.08
CA LEU A 112 9.30 -2.52 -5.64
C LEU A 112 8.34 -3.21 -4.66
N THR A 113 8.86 -3.83 -3.59
CA THR A 113 8.08 -4.60 -2.60
C THR A 113 7.90 -3.86 -1.28
N ALA A 114 8.00 -2.52 -1.28
CA ALA A 114 7.78 -1.73 -0.08
C ALA A 114 6.39 -1.95 0.52
N GLY A 115 6.34 -2.11 1.85
CA GLY A 115 5.10 -2.39 2.58
C GLY A 115 4.63 -3.84 2.54
N LEU A 116 5.36 -4.73 1.86
CA LEU A 116 5.11 -6.17 1.89
C LEU A 116 5.76 -6.85 3.10
N ALA A 117 5.14 -7.91 3.61
CA ALA A 117 5.65 -8.72 4.71
C ALA A 117 6.67 -9.77 4.23
N GLY A 118 7.40 -10.38 5.16
CA GLY A 118 8.39 -11.41 4.80
C GLY A 118 7.79 -12.60 4.05
N ALA A 119 6.57 -13.01 4.42
CA ALA A 119 5.85 -14.07 3.72
C ALA A 119 5.53 -13.72 2.25
N ASP A 120 5.19 -12.45 1.98
CA ASP A 120 4.91 -11.98 0.62
C ASP A 120 6.19 -12.03 -0.23
N LEU A 121 7.34 -11.64 0.34
CA LEU A 121 8.64 -11.72 -0.34
C LEU A 121 9.03 -13.16 -0.67
N ALA A 122 8.84 -14.08 0.27
CA ALA A 122 9.05 -15.50 0.04
C ALA A 122 8.17 -16.01 -1.12
N ASN A 123 6.91 -15.60 -1.14
CA ASN A 123 5.97 -15.97 -2.20
C ASN A 123 6.37 -15.39 -3.56
N ILE A 124 6.85 -14.14 -3.62
CA ILE A 124 7.36 -13.51 -4.85
C ILE A 124 8.53 -14.32 -5.44
N ILE A 125 9.46 -14.73 -4.59
CA ILE A 125 10.60 -15.55 -5.02
C ILE A 125 10.15 -16.91 -5.56
N ASN A 126 9.20 -17.57 -4.89
CA ASN A 126 8.62 -18.82 -5.37
C ASN A 126 7.87 -18.66 -6.70
N GLU A 127 7.06 -17.61 -6.84
CA GLU A 127 6.34 -17.31 -8.09
C GLU A 127 7.30 -17.01 -9.25
N ALA A 128 8.41 -16.32 -9.00
CA ALA A 128 9.44 -16.11 -10.02
C ALA A 128 10.07 -17.42 -10.50
N ALA A 129 10.30 -18.38 -9.60
CA ALA A 129 10.78 -19.72 -9.95
C ALA A 129 9.74 -20.49 -10.78
N LEU A 130 8.46 -20.43 -10.40
CA LEU A 130 7.37 -21.04 -11.16
C LEU A 130 7.21 -20.42 -12.55
N LEU A 131 7.37 -19.10 -12.67
CA LEU A 131 7.36 -18.36 -13.93
C LEU A 131 8.47 -18.81 -14.88
N ALA A 132 9.70 -18.87 -14.38
CA ALA A 132 10.85 -19.36 -15.13
C ALA A 132 10.63 -20.83 -15.56
N GLY A 133 10.14 -21.67 -14.65
CA GLY A 133 9.82 -23.07 -14.91
C GLY A 133 8.76 -23.27 -16.00
N ARG A 134 7.67 -22.48 -15.99
CA ARG A 134 6.65 -22.51 -17.06
C ARG A 134 7.20 -22.13 -18.43
N LYS A 135 8.17 -21.21 -18.48
CA LYS A 135 8.89 -20.82 -19.70
C LYS A 135 10.03 -21.81 -20.05
N THR A 136 10.15 -22.93 -19.32
CA THR A 136 11.22 -23.93 -19.47
C THR A 136 12.63 -23.33 -19.39
N LYS A 137 12.79 -22.25 -18.60
CA LYS A 137 14.10 -21.62 -18.36
C LYS A 137 14.91 -22.46 -17.37
N THR A 138 16.24 -22.39 -17.49
CA THR A 138 17.16 -23.10 -16.59
C THR A 138 17.52 -22.30 -15.33
N TYR A 139 17.28 -20.99 -15.36
CA TYR A 139 17.49 -20.05 -14.27
C TYR A 139 16.40 -18.98 -14.27
N VAL A 140 16.17 -18.35 -13.10
CA VAL A 140 15.28 -17.21 -12.92
C VAL A 140 15.98 -15.94 -13.37
N GLU A 141 15.32 -15.13 -14.19
CA GLU A 141 15.82 -13.85 -14.68
C GLU A 141 15.14 -12.67 -13.98
N GLN A 142 15.73 -11.46 -14.09
CA GLN A 142 15.20 -10.25 -13.47
C GLN A 142 13.73 -9.99 -13.86
N GLN A 143 13.39 -10.24 -15.13
CA GLN A 143 12.03 -10.10 -15.64
C GLN A 143 11.03 -11.03 -14.93
N ASP A 144 11.44 -12.23 -14.53
CA ASP A 144 10.54 -13.16 -13.84
C ASP A 144 10.30 -12.71 -12.39
N LEU A 145 11.31 -12.11 -11.74
CA LEU A 145 11.14 -11.48 -10.42
C LEU A 145 10.22 -10.26 -10.49
N VAL A 146 10.43 -9.37 -11.47
CA VAL A 146 9.57 -8.19 -11.68
C VAL A 146 8.14 -8.62 -12.00
N GLU A 147 7.95 -9.63 -12.86
CA GLU A 147 6.62 -10.18 -13.16
C GLU A 147 5.96 -10.80 -11.91
N ALA A 148 6.71 -11.46 -11.04
CA ALA A 148 6.21 -11.99 -9.78
C ALA A 148 5.76 -10.89 -8.80
N VAL A 149 6.52 -9.80 -8.69
CA VAL A 149 6.13 -8.61 -7.90
C VAL A 149 4.84 -8.01 -8.45
N GLU A 150 4.75 -7.82 -9.78
CA GLU A 150 3.54 -7.29 -10.41
C GLU A 150 2.32 -8.19 -10.17
N ARG A 151 2.50 -9.52 -10.16
CA ARG A 151 1.44 -10.47 -9.82
C ARG A 151 1.02 -10.40 -8.36
N ALA A 152 1.96 -10.18 -7.44
CA ALA A 152 1.64 -10.03 -6.02
C ALA A 152 0.84 -8.76 -5.75
N ILE A 153 1.16 -7.65 -6.43
CA ILE A 153 0.50 -6.35 -6.22
C ILE A 153 -0.81 -6.22 -7.00
N ALA A 154 -0.79 -6.51 -8.31
CA ALA A 154 -1.92 -6.25 -9.21
C ALA A 154 -2.70 -7.53 -9.59
N GLY A 155 -2.22 -8.71 -9.21
CA GLY A 155 -2.84 -9.98 -9.54
C GLY A 155 -2.43 -10.56 -10.90
N LEU A 156 -3.05 -11.69 -11.24
CA LEU A 156 -2.76 -12.44 -12.47
C LEU A 156 -3.21 -11.68 -13.72
N GLU A 157 -2.34 -11.66 -14.72
CA GLU A 157 -2.62 -11.14 -16.06
C GLU A 157 -3.72 -11.97 -16.75
N LYS A 158 -4.75 -11.31 -17.25
CA LYS A 158 -5.88 -11.98 -17.93
C LYS A 158 -5.68 -12.03 -19.45
N LYS A 159 -4.78 -12.89 -19.92
CA LYS A 159 -4.49 -13.09 -21.36
C LYS A 159 -5.71 -13.47 -22.21
N SER A 160 -6.74 -14.07 -21.62
CA SER A 160 -7.97 -14.47 -22.31
C SER A 160 -9.02 -13.36 -22.39
N ARG A 161 -8.89 -12.29 -21.60
CA ARG A 161 -9.84 -11.18 -21.61
C ARG A 161 -9.53 -10.30 -22.83
N ARG A 162 -10.21 -10.57 -23.94
CA ARG A 162 -10.24 -9.64 -25.08
C ARG A 162 -10.89 -8.34 -24.61
N ILE A 163 -10.08 -7.33 -24.37
CA ILE A 163 -10.56 -5.97 -24.12
C ILE A 163 -11.06 -5.39 -25.45
N ASN A 164 -12.25 -4.79 -25.42
CA ASN A 164 -12.78 -4.06 -26.57
C ASN A 164 -11.84 -2.86 -26.88
N PRO A 165 -11.47 -2.57 -28.15
CA PRO A 165 -10.70 -1.37 -28.50
C PRO A 165 -11.18 -0.08 -27.83
N GLU A 166 -12.49 0.10 -27.64
CA GLU A 166 -13.04 1.25 -26.92
C GLU A 166 -12.70 1.24 -25.42
N GLU A 167 -12.80 0.09 -24.75
CA GLU A 167 -12.37 -0.06 -23.35
C GLU A 167 -10.85 0.16 -23.21
N LYS A 168 -10.06 -0.36 -24.15
CA LYS A 168 -8.60 -0.15 -24.18
C LYS A 168 -8.28 1.34 -24.29
N ARG A 169 -9.04 2.08 -25.12
CA ARG A 169 -8.93 3.54 -25.25
C ARG A 169 -9.28 4.24 -23.93
N ILE A 170 -10.39 3.88 -23.28
CA ILE A 170 -10.78 4.46 -21.98
C ILE A 170 -9.65 4.29 -20.97
N VAL A 171 -9.14 3.07 -20.81
CA VAL A 171 -8.06 2.74 -19.88
C VAL A 171 -6.78 3.50 -20.22
N ALA A 172 -6.42 3.64 -21.50
CA ALA A 172 -5.21 4.37 -21.89
C ALA A 172 -5.25 5.84 -21.48
N TYR A 173 -6.38 6.54 -21.68
CA TYR A 173 -6.50 7.93 -21.21
C TYR A 173 -6.52 8.00 -19.68
N HIS A 174 -7.21 7.07 -19.02
CA HIS A 174 -7.31 7.00 -17.56
C HIS A 174 -5.91 6.86 -16.90
N GLU A 175 -5.14 5.85 -17.33
CA GLU A 175 -3.79 5.62 -16.80
C GLU A 175 -2.81 6.74 -17.19
N SER A 176 -2.97 7.33 -18.39
CA SER A 176 -2.16 8.50 -18.80
C SER A 176 -2.41 9.70 -17.90
N GLY A 177 -3.65 9.89 -17.43
CA GLY A 177 -4.00 10.94 -16.47
C GLY A 177 -3.27 10.75 -15.15
N HIS A 178 -3.35 9.56 -14.54
CA HIS A 178 -2.60 9.23 -13.32
C HIS A 178 -1.10 9.45 -13.50
N ALA A 179 -0.53 8.92 -14.58
CA ALA A 179 0.88 8.98 -14.87
C ALA A 179 1.41 10.41 -15.01
N LEU A 180 0.69 11.27 -15.76
CA LEU A 180 1.08 12.67 -15.95
C LEU A 180 1.02 13.45 -14.63
N LEU A 181 -0.07 13.32 -13.87
CA LEU A 181 -0.22 14.06 -12.62
C LEU A 181 0.81 13.60 -11.59
N ALA A 182 1.15 12.32 -11.56
CA ALA A 182 2.17 11.78 -10.66
C ALA A 182 3.57 12.34 -10.94
N GLU A 183 3.92 12.64 -12.19
CA GLU A 183 5.23 13.20 -12.54
C GLU A 183 5.31 14.73 -12.47
N THR A 184 4.17 15.42 -12.60
CA THR A 184 4.10 16.90 -12.70
C THR A 184 3.56 17.60 -11.45
N THR A 185 3.17 16.85 -10.43
CA THR A 185 2.63 17.38 -9.17
C THR A 185 3.67 17.27 -8.06
N GLU A 186 3.86 18.36 -7.33
CA GLU A 186 4.81 18.40 -6.22
C GLU A 186 4.32 17.58 -5.02
N GLY A 187 5.19 16.71 -4.50
CA GLY A 187 4.85 15.79 -3.42
C GLY A 187 4.14 14.51 -3.87
N ALA A 188 3.86 14.35 -5.17
CA ALA A 188 3.38 13.08 -5.72
C ALA A 188 4.52 12.05 -5.78
N LYS A 189 4.14 10.76 -5.84
CA LYS A 189 5.08 9.64 -5.90
C LYS A 189 5.49 9.40 -7.35
N ARG A 190 6.79 9.26 -7.59
CA ARG A 190 7.38 8.99 -8.92
C ARG A 190 6.75 7.76 -9.58
N VAL A 191 6.54 7.78 -10.89
CA VAL A 191 6.05 6.61 -11.64
C VAL A 191 7.21 5.69 -11.98
N SER A 192 7.02 4.41 -11.68
CA SER A 192 7.87 3.30 -12.10
C SER A 192 7.42 2.72 -13.43
N LYS A 193 6.11 2.48 -13.61
CA LYS A 193 5.56 1.85 -14.81
C LYS A 193 4.07 2.15 -14.97
N VAL A 194 3.62 2.28 -16.21
CA VAL A 194 2.21 2.40 -16.61
C VAL A 194 1.86 1.22 -17.49
N SER A 195 0.68 0.62 -17.28
CA SER A 195 0.22 -0.55 -18.05
C SER A 195 -1.27 -0.47 -18.30
N ILE A 196 -1.69 -0.79 -19.53
CA ILE A 196 -3.11 -0.95 -19.90
C ILE A 196 -3.50 -2.43 -20.04
N ILE A 197 -2.67 -3.33 -19.51
CA ILE A 197 -2.90 -4.77 -19.53
C ILE A 197 -3.74 -5.15 -18.30
N PRO A 198 -4.88 -5.85 -18.49
CA PRO A 198 -5.78 -6.18 -17.39
C PRO A 198 -5.16 -7.20 -16.44
N ARG A 199 -5.21 -6.88 -15.14
CA ARG A 199 -4.76 -7.77 -14.06
C ARG A 199 -5.83 -7.94 -12.98
N GLY A 200 -5.88 -9.12 -12.37
CA GLY A 200 -6.77 -9.39 -11.25
C GLY A 200 -8.26 -9.28 -11.58
N LEU A 201 -9.11 -9.08 -10.57
CA LEU A 201 -10.57 -9.03 -10.72
C LEU A 201 -11.08 -7.65 -11.16
N ALA A 202 -10.41 -6.55 -10.75
CA ALA A 202 -10.91 -5.19 -10.90
C ALA A 202 -10.01 -4.23 -11.73
N ALA A 203 -8.72 -4.52 -11.92
CA ALA A 203 -7.81 -3.59 -12.62
C ALA A 203 -7.84 -3.84 -14.14
N LEU A 204 -8.35 -2.86 -14.90
CA LEU A 204 -8.30 -2.85 -16.36
C LEU A 204 -6.98 -2.27 -16.89
N GLY A 205 -6.33 -1.42 -16.09
CA GLY A 205 -4.98 -0.90 -16.23
C GLY A 205 -4.42 -0.58 -14.85
N TYR A 206 -3.16 -0.15 -14.77
CA TYR A 206 -2.56 0.32 -13.53
C TYR A 206 -1.34 1.22 -13.77
N THR A 207 -1.15 2.17 -12.85
CA THR A 207 0.06 2.99 -12.71
C THR A 207 0.79 2.58 -11.43
N LEU A 208 2.01 2.05 -11.55
CA LEU A 208 2.87 1.72 -10.41
C LEU A 208 3.77 2.91 -10.09
N ASN A 209 3.69 3.38 -8.85
CA ASN A 209 4.58 4.40 -8.32
C ASN A 209 5.75 3.76 -7.58
N THR A 210 6.90 4.42 -7.59
CA THR A 210 8.05 4.09 -6.76
C THR A 210 7.69 4.40 -5.31
N PRO A 211 7.74 3.42 -4.40
CA PRO A 211 7.51 3.68 -2.99
C PRO A 211 8.60 4.59 -2.40
N GLU A 212 8.20 5.52 -1.53
CA GLU A 212 9.13 6.35 -0.77
C GLU A 212 9.51 5.63 0.53
N GLU A 213 10.79 5.29 0.68
CA GLU A 213 11.27 4.55 1.85
C GLU A 213 11.51 5.46 3.06
N ASN A 214 11.31 4.91 4.26
CA ASN A 214 11.57 5.57 5.54
C ASN A 214 10.81 6.89 5.77
N LYS A 215 9.70 7.09 5.04
CA LYS A 215 8.83 8.25 5.21
C LYS A 215 7.67 7.90 6.14
N PHE A 216 7.83 8.26 7.41
CA PHE A 216 6.82 8.01 8.45
C PHE A 216 5.79 9.13 8.57
N LEU A 217 6.06 10.29 7.97
CA LEU A 217 5.22 11.48 8.06
C LEU A 217 4.91 11.99 6.66
N MET A 218 3.63 12.33 6.42
CA MET A 218 3.19 12.99 5.20
C MET A 218 2.81 14.43 5.50
N GLN A 219 3.25 15.34 4.65
CA GLN A 219 2.85 16.74 4.70
C GLN A 219 1.53 16.95 3.96
N LYS A 220 0.81 18.03 4.31
CA LYS A 220 -0.48 18.37 3.70
C LYS A 220 -0.42 18.41 2.17
N HIS A 221 0.64 18.99 1.59
CA HIS A 221 0.77 19.11 0.14
C HIS A 221 0.92 17.74 -0.55
N GLU A 222 1.53 16.76 0.11
CA GLU A 222 1.74 15.41 -0.43
C GLU A 222 0.44 14.60 -0.43
N LEU A 223 -0.37 14.75 0.62
CA LEU A 223 -1.73 14.18 0.66
C LEU A 223 -2.62 14.80 -0.41
N MET A 224 -2.54 16.13 -0.60
CA MET A 224 -3.28 16.81 -1.68
C MET A 224 -2.79 16.37 -3.07
N ALA A 225 -1.49 16.14 -3.24
CA ALA A 225 -0.93 15.62 -4.48
C ALA A 225 -1.42 14.19 -4.76
N GLU A 226 -1.54 13.34 -3.75
CA GLU A 226 -2.13 12.00 -3.91
C GLU A 226 -3.61 12.09 -4.32
N VAL A 227 -4.37 13.02 -3.73
CA VAL A 227 -5.76 13.31 -4.16
C VAL A 227 -5.80 13.75 -5.63
N ASP A 228 -4.92 14.64 -6.06
CA ASP A 228 -4.87 15.09 -7.46
C ASP A 228 -4.58 13.94 -8.42
N VAL A 229 -3.63 13.06 -8.08
CA VAL A 229 -3.30 11.88 -8.87
C VAL A 229 -4.51 10.95 -8.95
N LEU A 230 -5.20 10.66 -7.84
CA LEU A 230 -6.38 9.79 -7.83
C LEU A 230 -7.53 10.37 -8.68
N LEU A 231 -7.72 11.69 -8.69
CA LEU A 231 -8.74 12.33 -9.51
C LEU A 231 -8.38 12.37 -11.01
N ALA A 232 -7.11 12.15 -11.37
CA ALA A 232 -6.62 12.33 -12.73
C ALA A 232 -7.18 11.33 -13.75
N GLY A 233 -7.39 10.07 -13.36
CA GLY A 233 -7.97 9.06 -14.26
C GLY A 233 -9.37 9.44 -14.72
N ARG A 234 -10.24 9.79 -13.77
CA ARG A 234 -11.59 10.30 -14.04
C ARG A 234 -11.57 11.58 -14.87
N ALA A 235 -10.71 12.53 -14.52
CA ALA A 235 -10.61 13.80 -15.22
C ALA A 235 -10.14 13.62 -16.66
N ALA A 236 -9.22 12.69 -16.93
CA ALA A 236 -8.77 12.37 -18.27
C ALA A 236 -9.89 11.77 -19.13
N GLU A 237 -10.72 10.88 -18.57
CA GLU A 237 -11.89 10.39 -19.30
C GLU A 237 -12.82 11.54 -19.70
N GLU A 238 -13.18 12.43 -18.76
CA GLU A 238 -14.06 13.57 -19.06
C GLU A 238 -13.47 14.52 -20.11
N VAL A 239 -12.18 14.85 -19.99
CA VAL A 239 -11.49 15.81 -20.85
C VAL A 239 -11.31 15.31 -22.28
N PHE A 240 -10.87 14.05 -22.45
CA PHE A 240 -10.46 13.52 -23.75
C PHE A 240 -11.55 12.68 -24.42
N LEU A 241 -12.44 12.06 -23.64
CA LEU A 241 -13.50 11.20 -24.14
C LEU A 241 -14.88 11.87 -24.09
N GLY A 242 -15.06 12.88 -23.24
CA GLY A 242 -16.34 13.58 -23.06
C GLY A 242 -17.39 12.77 -22.29
N GLU A 243 -17.02 11.59 -21.78
CA GLU A 243 -17.89 10.69 -21.03
C GLU A 243 -17.09 10.02 -19.91
N ILE A 244 -17.78 9.71 -18.80
CA ILE A 244 -17.17 9.12 -17.61
C ILE A 244 -17.59 7.66 -17.47
N SER A 245 -16.65 6.80 -17.04
CA SER A 245 -16.86 5.35 -16.88
C SER A 245 -17.16 4.94 -15.42
N THR A 246 -17.24 3.65 -15.13
CA THR A 246 -17.28 3.15 -13.75
C THR A 246 -15.89 2.83 -13.18
N GLY A 247 -14.82 2.98 -13.98
CA GLY A 247 -13.45 2.59 -13.61
C GLY A 247 -12.87 3.37 -12.44
N ALA A 248 -13.22 4.66 -12.30
CA ALA A 248 -12.69 5.55 -11.27
C ALA A 248 -13.28 5.35 -9.86
N GLY A 249 -14.09 4.32 -9.62
CA GLY A 249 -14.79 4.13 -8.34
C GLY A 249 -13.83 4.04 -7.13
N ASN A 250 -12.78 3.23 -7.26
CA ASN A 250 -11.77 3.05 -6.23
C ASN A 250 -10.95 4.34 -5.99
N ASP A 251 -10.66 5.10 -7.05
CA ASP A 251 -9.87 6.33 -6.92
C ASP A 251 -10.67 7.42 -6.20
N LEU A 252 -11.97 7.52 -6.49
CA LEU A 252 -12.88 8.44 -5.79
C LEU A 252 -13.05 8.07 -4.33
N GLU A 253 -13.17 6.78 -4.01
CA GLU A 253 -13.24 6.28 -2.62
C GLU A 253 -11.96 6.68 -1.87
N ARG A 254 -10.78 6.35 -2.42
CA ARG A 254 -9.49 6.68 -1.80
C ARG A 254 -9.26 8.19 -1.66
N ALA A 255 -9.60 8.98 -2.68
CA ALA A 255 -9.47 10.43 -2.61
C ALA A 255 -10.37 11.03 -1.52
N THR A 256 -11.58 10.48 -1.39
CA THR A 256 -12.53 10.86 -0.33
C THR A 256 -11.98 10.51 1.06
N ASP A 257 -11.44 9.31 1.23
CA ASP A 257 -10.87 8.86 2.50
C ASP A 257 -9.67 9.70 2.94
N ILE A 258 -8.79 10.08 2.01
CA ILE A 258 -7.65 10.96 2.30
C ILE A 258 -8.15 12.32 2.82
N ILE A 259 -9.06 12.98 2.11
CA ILE A 259 -9.57 14.29 2.53
C ILE A 259 -10.32 14.15 3.86
N LYS A 260 -11.10 13.09 4.03
CA LYS A 260 -11.80 12.83 5.29
C LYS A 260 -10.81 12.71 6.44
N ALA A 261 -9.75 11.90 6.31
CA ALA A 261 -8.72 11.75 7.32
C ALA A 261 -7.95 13.06 7.60
N MET A 262 -7.69 13.86 6.57
CA MET A 262 -7.08 15.19 6.70
C MET A 262 -7.90 16.10 7.63
N VAL A 263 -9.22 16.05 7.56
CA VAL A 263 -10.10 16.85 8.42
C VAL A 263 -10.35 16.18 9.77
N SER A 264 -10.67 14.88 9.78
CA SER A 264 -11.18 14.20 10.98
C SER A 264 -10.10 13.74 11.94
N ILE A 265 -8.90 13.42 11.43
CA ILE A 265 -7.79 12.84 12.21
C ILE A 265 -6.62 13.81 12.31
N TYR A 266 -6.21 14.42 11.19
CA TYR A 266 -4.95 15.17 11.13
C TYR A 266 -5.09 16.67 11.42
N GLY A 267 -6.30 17.21 11.54
CA GLY A 267 -6.53 18.63 11.81
C GLY A 267 -6.01 19.58 10.73
N MET A 268 -6.01 19.14 9.46
CA MET A 268 -5.48 19.90 8.32
C MET A 268 -6.51 20.85 7.67
N SER A 269 -7.61 21.15 8.37
CA SER A 269 -8.71 21.98 7.87
C SER A 269 -9.32 22.84 8.97
N ASP A 270 -9.83 24.01 8.59
CA ASP A 270 -10.48 24.96 9.51
C ASP A 270 -11.86 24.49 9.98
N VAL A 271 -12.42 23.43 9.39
CA VAL A 271 -13.74 22.87 9.78
C VAL A 271 -13.74 22.43 11.23
N ALA A 272 -12.77 21.59 11.59
CA ALA A 272 -12.54 21.13 12.96
C ALA A 272 -11.42 21.91 13.65
N GLY A 273 -10.60 22.66 12.89
CA GLY A 273 -9.36 23.24 13.38
C GLY A 273 -8.42 22.13 13.87
N LEU A 274 -7.92 22.28 15.09
CA LEU A 274 -7.05 21.28 15.72
C LEU A 274 -7.83 20.16 16.45
N MET A 275 -9.16 20.15 16.35
CA MET A 275 -10.00 19.14 16.98
C MET A 275 -10.00 17.84 16.18
N VAL A 276 -9.78 16.71 16.87
CA VAL A 276 -9.90 15.37 16.28
C VAL A 276 -11.36 14.93 16.35
N LEU A 277 -12.01 14.76 15.19
CA LEU A 277 -13.41 14.34 15.07
C LEU A 277 -13.57 12.83 15.15
N GLU A 278 -12.62 12.09 14.59
CA GLU A 278 -12.58 10.64 14.62
C GLU A 278 -11.33 10.22 15.38
N LYS A 279 -11.51 9.72 16.60
CA LYS A 279 -10.41 9.03 17.27
C LYS A 279 -10.23 7.70 16.55
N GLN A 280 -9.00 7.34 16.21
CA GLN A 280 -8.63 5.95 15.98
C GLN A 280 -8.77 5.18 17.30
N ARG A 281 -10.00 4.97 17.75
CA ARG A 281 -10.30 3.97 18.76
C ARG A 281 -10.47 2.67 18.02
N ASN A 282 -9.60 1.71 18.33
CA ASN A 282 -9.91 0.31 18.10
C ASN A 282 -11.32 0.06 18.61
N THR A 283 -12.11 -0.68 17.83
CA THR A 283 -13.55 -0.96 17.94
C THR A 283 -13.92 -1.74 19.21
N PHE A 284 -13.44 -1.25 20.36
CA PHE A 284 -13.13 -2.03 21.56
C PHE A 284 -14.39 -2.38 22.37
N LEU A 285 -15.50 -1.63 22.25
CA LEU A 285 -16.63 -1.81 23.18
C LEU A 285 -18.03 -1.55 22.64
N ASN A 286 -18.22 -1.14 21.39
CA ASN A 286 -19.55 -1.02 20.76
C ASN A 286 -19.38 -1.03 19.23
N GLY A 287 -20.15 -1.86 18.52
CA GLY A 287 -20.10 -2.05 17.07
C GLY A 287 -20.61 -0.86 16.25
N GLY A 288 -20.01 0.31 16.44
CA GLY A 288 -20.24 1.50 15.62
C GLY A 288 -19.17 2.55 15.88
N THR A 289 -18.74 3.25 14.84
CA THR A 289 -18.06 4.55 14.97
C THR A 289 -18.98 5.46 15.78
N VAL A 290 -18.64 5.71 17.04
CA VAL A 290 -19.31 6.74 17.83
C VAL A 290 -18.92 8.07 17.21
N LYS A 291 -19.86 8.72 16.53
CA LYS A 291 -19.70 10.11 16.09
C LYS A 291 -19.61 10.96 17.35
N ASP A 292 -18.39 11.31 17.75
CA ASP A 292 -18.10 12.19 18.90
C ASP A 292 -18.32 13.68 18.53
N TYR A 293 -19.17 13.98 17.55
CA TYR A 293 -19.44 15.33 17.04
C TYR A 293 -20.90 15.50 16.60
N SER A 294 -21.37 16.75 16.55
CA SER A 294 -22.76 17.08 16.22
C SER A 294 -23.08 16.85 14.74
N ASP A 295 -24.37 16.66 14.42
CA ASP A 295 -24.82 16.55 13.02
C ASP A 295 -24.44 17.78 12.19
N LYS A 296 -24.46 18.98 12.81
CA LYS A 296 -23.99 20.21 12.15
C LYS A 296 -22.50 20.19 11.81
N MET A 297 -21.68 19.50 12.61
CA MET A 297 -20.27 19.29 12.29
C MET A 297 -20.11 18.25 11.19
N ALA A 298 -20.95 17.21 11.18
CA ALA A 298 -20.99 16.22 10.11
C ALA A 298 -21.32 16.87 8.75
N GLU A 299 -22.36 17.70 8.71
CA GLU A 299 -22.76 18.43 7.51
C GLU A 299 -21.62 19.30 6.97
N LYS A 300 -20.93 20.06 7.85
CA LYS A 300 -19.76 20.86 7.46
C LYS A 300 -18.60 20.03 6.92
N LEU A 301 -18.37 18.85 7.50
CA LEU A 301 -17.34 17.92 7.03
C LEU A 301 -17.67 17.45 5.61
N ASP A 302 -18.90 17.01 5.38
CA ASP A 302 -19.37 16.51 4.08
C ASP A 302 -19.31 17.62 3.00
N GLU A 303 -19.75 18.84 3.34
CA GLU A 303 -19.63 20.01 2.46
C GLU A 303 -18.17 20.32 2.11
N HIS A 304 -17.28 20.25 3.09
CA HIS A 304 -15.85 20.52 2.87
C HIS A 304 -15.20 19.46 1.99
N ILE A 305 -15.50 18.18 2.19
CA ILE A 305 -15.01 17.09 1.35
C ILE A 305 -15.47 17.29 -0.08
N LYS A 306 -16.78 17.49 -0.30
CA LYS A 306 -17.35 17.72 -1.63
C LYS A 306 -16.74 18.94 -2.32
N LYS A 307 -16.60 20.05 -1.60
CA LYS A 307 -16.00 21.28 -2.14
C LYS A 307 -14.54 21.07 -2.52
N THR A 308 -13.76 20.45 -1.64
CA THR A 308 -12.33 20.22 -1.87
C THR A 308 -12.12 19.29 -3.07
N LEU A 309 -12.87 18.19 -3.16
CA LEU A 309 -12.82 17.29 -4.32
C LEU A 309 -13.12 18.03 -5.63
N GLN A 310 -14.18 18.85 -5.67
CA GLN A 310 -14.52 19.62 -6.87
C GLN A 310 -13.41 20.62 -7.24
N GLU A 311 -12.88 21.36 -6.26
CA GLU A 311 -11.80 22.32 -6.51
C GLU A 311 -10.54 21.64 -7.06
N ARG A 312 -10.15 20.49 -6.49
CA ARG A 312 -9.02 19.71 -6.99
C ARG A 312 -9.29 19.12 -8.36
N TYR A 313 -10.51 18.63 -8.59
CA TYR A 313 -10.91 18.08 -9.88
C TYR A 313 -10.77 19.11 -11.01
N GLU A 314 -11.20 20.37 -10.79
CA GLU A 314 -11.01 21.44 -11.78
C GLU A 314 -9.53 21.78 -12.00
N VAL A 315 -8.70 21.81 -10.95
CA VAL A 315 -7.25 22.02 -11.09
C VAL A 315 -6.61 20.92 -11.93
N VAL A 316 -7.00 19.66 -11.70
CA VAL A 316 -6.52 18.51 -12.45
C VAL A 316 -6.96 18.58 -13.90
N LYS A 317 -8.22 18.94 -14.18
CA LYS A 317 -8.71 19.15 -15.55
C LYS A 317 -7.92 20.22 -16.29
N VAL A 318 -7.71 21.39 -15.67
CA VAL A 318 -6.90 22.46 -16.28
C VAL A 318 -5.49 21.95 -16.60
N ARG A 319 -4.87 21.18 -15.69
CA ARG A 319 -3.55 20.59 -15.94
C ARG A 319 -3.55 19.61 -17.12
N LEU A 320 -4.56 18.74 -17.21
CA LEU A 320 -4.68 17.79 -18.30
C LEU A 320 -4.84 18.51 -19.65
N GLU A 321 -5.55 19.65 -19.67
CA GLU A 321 -5.70 20.46 -20.87
C GLU A 321 -4.44 21.20 -21.27
N GLU A 322 -3.66 21.71 -20.30
CA GLU A 322 -2.33 22.26 -20.57
C GLU A 322 -1.40 21.23 -21.23
N TYR A 323 -1.55 19.95 -20.90
CA TYR A 323 -0.73 18.84 -21.38
C TYR A 323 -1.47 17.95 -22.39
N ARG A 324 -2.48 18.49 -23.08
CA ARG A 324 -3.35 17.74 -24.00
C ARG A 324 -2.55 16.94 -25.03
N GLU A 325 -1.58 17.55 -25.70
CA GLU A 325 -0.76 16.84 -26.70
C GLU A 325 0.19 15.81 -26.06
N CYS A 326 0.66 16.06 -24.84
CA CYS A 326 1.49 15.10 -24.11
C CYS A 326 0.70 13.82 -23.79
N ILE A 327 -0.54 13.94 -23.33
CA ILE A 327 -1.41 12.80 -23.07
C ILE A 327 -1.64 12.00 -24.35
N GLU A 328 -1.91 12.65 -25.48
CA GLU A 328 -2.08 11.97 -26.77
C GLU A 328 -0.81 11.17 -27.16
N ARG A 329 0.39 11.71 -26.91
CA ARG A 329 1.66 10.99 -27.14
C ARG A 329 1.80 9.77 -26.21
N ILE A 330 1.42 9.91 -24.94
CA ILE A 330 1.45 8.81 -23.96
C ILE A 330 0.46 7.71 -24.37
N VAL A 331 -0.77 8.08 -24.70
CA VAL A 331 -1.83 7.15 -25.16
C VAL A 331 -1.41 6.42 -26.43
N MET A 332 -0.80 7.12 -27.39
CA MET A 332 -0.27 6.50 -28.61
C MET A 332 0.77 5.42 -28.28
N LYS A 333 1.73 5.72 -27.40
CA LYS A 333 2.73 4.74 -26.94
C LYS A 333 2.09 3.58 -26.16
N LEU A 334 1.12 3.83 -25.30
CA LEU A 334 0.40 2.77 -24.58
C LEU A 334 -0.38 1.87 -25.53
N ASN A 335 -0.98 2.42 -26.60
CA ASN A 335 -1.68 1.60 -27.57
C ASN A 335 -0.74 0.69 -28.38
N GLU A 336 0.49 1.15 -28.65
CA GLU A 336 1.51 0.40 -29.38
C GLU A 336 2.20 -0.67 -28.50
N PHE A 337 2.66 -0.28 -27.31
CA PHE A 337 3.51 -1.13 -26.45
C PHE A 337 2.77 -1.74 -25.25
N GLU A 338 1.53 -1.33 -24.98
CA GLU A 338 0.67 -1.73 -23.85
C GLU A 338 1.22 -1.38 -22.45
N THR A 339 2.49 -0.98 -22.38
CA THR A 339 3.22 -0.59 -21.19
C THR A 339 4.21 0.52 -21.51
N ILE A 340 4.45 1.39 -20.54
CA ILE A 340 5.46 2.45 -20.61
C ILE A 340 6.21 2.46 -19.28
N ASP A 341 7.53 2.42 -19.34
CA ASP A 341 8.36 2.57 -18.14
C ASP A 341 8.45 4.05 -17.73
N GLY A 342 8.63 4.31 -16.43
CA GLY A 342 8.66 5.67 -15.91
C GLY A 342 9.71 6.56 -16.58
N ASP A 343 10.87 6.00 -16.95
CA ASP A 343 11.92 6.78 -17.64
C ASP A 343 11.46 7.23 -19.03
N GLN A 344 10.79 6.34 -19.78
CA GLN A 344 10.20 6.67 -21.07
C GLN A 344 9.05 7.68 -20.94
N LEU A 345 8.26 7.58 -19.87
CA LEU A 345 7.19 8.54 -19.56
C LEU A 345 7.78 9.95 -19.35
N ARG A 346 8.83 10.07 -18.53
CA ARG A 346 9.51 11.34 -18.27
C ARG A 346 10.14 11.93 -19.53
N GLU A 347 10.72 11.10 -20.40
CA GLU A 347 11.23 11.55 -21.70
C GLU A 347 10.13 12.15 -22.58
N VAL A 348 8.93 11.55 -22.61
CA VAL A 348 7.79 12.09 -23.36
C VAL A 348 7.34 13.45 -22.81
N ILE A 349 7.24 13.56 -21.49
CA ILE A 349 6.85 14.81 -20.82
C ILE A 349 7.89 15.89 -21.06
N ALA A 350 9.19 15.58 -20.89
CA ALA A 350 10.28 16.52 -21.10
C ALA A 350 10.33 17.02 -22.55
N SER A 351 10.24 16.13 -23.53
CA SER A 351 10.21 16.50 -24.96
C SER A 351 9.04 17.43 -25.27
N PHE A 352 7.85 17.15 -24.72
CA PHE A 352 6.68 18.02 -24.89
C PHE A 352 6.91 19.41 -24.28
N GLU A 353 7.45 19.48 -23.06
CA GLU A 353 7.72 20.75 -22.37
C GLU A 353 8.76 21.59 -23.13
N GLU A 354 9.82 20.95 -23.64
CA GLU A 354 10.86 21.60 -24.44
C GLU A 354 10.31 22.16 -25.77
N GLU A 355 9.53 21.36 -26.51
CA GLU A 355 8.93 21.75 -27.78
C GLU A 355 7.95 22.94 -27.64
N ASN A 356 7.26 23.02 -26.50
CA ASN A 356 6.29 24.09 -26.22
C ASN A 356 6.88 25.26 -25.43
N GLY A 357 8.19 25.25 -25.15
CA GLY A 357 8.87 26.31 -24.39
C GLY A 357 8.31 26.48 -22.96
N MET A 358 7.79 25.40 -22.37
CA MET A 358 7.20 25.40 -21.03
C MET A 358 8.30 25.21 -19.98
N PRO A 359 8.20 25.86 -18.80
CA PRO A 359 9.09 25.52 -17.70
C PRO A 359 8.82 24.09 -17.24
N SER A 360 9.88 23.29 -17.08
CA SER A 360 9.76 21.89 -16.68
C SER A 360 8.98 21.76 -15.37
N LYS A 361 7.82 21.11 -15.42
CA LYS A 361 7.04 20.77 -14.23
C LYS A 361 7.38 19.37 -13.70
N LEU A 362 8.26 18.63 -14.38
CA LEU A 362 8.77 17.36 -13.89
C LEU A 362 9.42 17.51 -12.51
N LYS A 363 8.88 16.80 -11.52
CA LYS A 363 9.38 16.80 -10.14
C LYS A 363 10.36 15.68 -9.85
N HIS A 364 10.44 14.69 -10.73
CA HIS A 364 11.30 13.51 -10.58
C HIS A 364 12.32 13.38 -11.72
N THR A 365 13.07 14.44 -12.02
CA THR A 365 14.23 14.34 -12.91
C THR A 365 15.38 13.64 -12.18
N LYS A 366 16.14 12.79 -12.90
CA LYS A 366 17.23 11.96 -12.33
C LYS A 366 18.14 12.80 -11.40
N SER A 367 18.02 12.58 -10.10
CA SER A 367 19.03 13.02 -9.14
C SER A 367 20.29 12.18 -9.35
N VAL A 368 21.31 12.83 -9.89
CA VAL A 368 22.71 12.42 -9.78
C VAL A 368 23.01 12.13 -8.30
N HIS A 369 23.53 10.93 -8.02
CA HIS A 369 23.96 10.43 -6.71
C HIS A 369 22.86 10.23 -5.65
N GLU A 370 22.36 8.98 -5.57
CA GLU A 370 22.24 8.31 -4.26
C GLU A 370 23.62 8.45 -3.57
N LYS A 371 23.79 9.45 -2.69
CA LYS A 371 24.94 9.45 -1.78
C LYS A 371 24.76 8.23 -0.86
N PRO A 372 25.76 7.34 -0.73
CA PRO A 372 25.71 6.32 0.30
C PRO A 372 25.53 7.03 1.65
N LEU A 373 24.54 6.60 2.43
CA LEU A 373 24.43 7.03 3.81
C LEU A 373 25.77 6.76 4.50
N ASN A 374 26.40 7.83 4.96
CA ASN A 374 27.57 7.76 5.83
C ASN A 374 27.25 6.82 7.00
N GLU A 375 28.04 5.77 7.14
CA GLU A 375 28.17 5.01 8.38
C GLU A 375 28.45 6.00 9.52
N GLN A 376 27.50 6.16 10.44
CA GLN A 376 27.82 6.76 11.73
C GLN A 376 28.47 5.68 12.60
N PRO A 377 29.64 5.94 13.19
CA PRO A 377 30.34 4.97 14.00
C PRO A 377 29.56 4.73 15.29
N THR A 378 29.44 3.45 15.64
CA THR A 378 29.08 2.99 16.97
C THR A 378 29.95 3.68 18.02
N SER A 379 29.35 4.55 18.84
CA SER A 379 29.96 4.93 20.12
C SER A 379 29.16 4.30 21.25
N HIS A 380 29.72 3.23 21.80
CA HIS A 380 29.46 2.79 23.15
C HIS A 380 29.61 3.94 24.14
N ALA A 381 28.63 4.09 25.04
CA ALA A 381 28.81 4.47 26.43
C ALA A 381 27.62 3.94 27.24
#